data_AF-A0A1B7TGJ5-F1
#
_entry.id   AF-A0A1B7TGJ5-F1
#
_cell.length_a   1.000
_cell.length_b   1.000
_cell.length_c   1.000
_cell.angle_alpha   90.00
_cell.angle_beta   90.00
_cell.angle_gamma   90.00
#
_symmetry.space_group_name_H-M   'P 1'
#
loop_
_entity.id
_entity.type
_entity.pdbx_description
1 polymer ?
#
loop_
_entity_poly.entity_id
_entity_poly.type
_entity_poly.pdbx_seq_one_letter_code
_entity_poly.pdbx_strand_id
1 'polypeptide(L)'
;YINNTSTKISSDGDAILNRVDDLQDVIEILRKDVAVRGVKPKTSNLEAIKKELENTQVTLTDFNQFIKDNKPELKSKWEAQLVSICDQQQMLSLQEDLIMDLQSDLEKCKETLDLVILCSEERSKN
;
A
#
# COMPACT_ATOMS: atom_id res chain seq x y z
N TYR A 1 9.17 -5.56 6.46
CA TYR A 1 8.00 -6.14 7.16
C TYR A 1 6.70 -5.84 6.42
N ILE A 2 6.23 -4.57 6.35
CA ILE A 2 4.95 -4.22 5.69
C ILE A 2 4.84 -4.75 4.27
N ASN A 3 5.80 -4.43 3.39
CA ASN A 3 5.78 -4.92 2.01
C ASN A 3 5.73 -6.45 1.95
N ASN A 4 6.55 -7.13 2.75
CA ASN A 4 6.56 -8.59 2.79
C ASN A 4 5.22 -9.18 3.25
N THR A 5 4.61 -8.60 4.30
CA THR A 5 3.29 -9.04 4.79
C THR A 5 2.20 -8.76 3.76
N SER A 6 2.19 -7.60 3.11
CA SER A 6 1.24 -7.27 2.05
C SER A 6 1.39 -8.17 0.82
N THR A 7 2.63 -8.42 0.38
CA THR A 7 2.91 -9.36 -0.71
C THR A 7 2.47 -10.78 -0.35
N LYS A 8 2.72 -11.23 0.87
CA LYS A 8 2.27 -12.54 1.35
C LYS A 8 0.74 -12.63 1.36
N ILE A 9 0.04 -11.62 1.87
CA ILE A 9 -1.43 -11.57 1.86
C ILE A 9 -1.96 -11.70 0.42
N SER A 10 -1.37 -10.98 -0.54
CA SER A 10 -1.78 -11.06 -1.94
C SER A 10 -1.54 -12.47 -2.50
N SER A 11 -0.32 -12.98 -2.36
CA SER A 11 0.09 -14.27 -2.93
C SER A 11 -0.70 -15.45 -2.34
N ASP A 12 -0.91 -15.46 -1.03
CA ASP A 12 -1.67 -16.53 -0.36
C ASP A 12 -3.15 -16.44 -0.75
N GLY A 13 -3.69 -15.23 -0.89
CA GLY A 13 -5.06 -15.00 -1.38
C GLY A 13 -5.27 -15.53 -2.80
N ASP A 14 -4.36 -15.21 -3.72
CA ASP A 14 -4.39 -15.71 -5.10
C ASP A 14 -4.26 -17.23 -5.18
N ALA A 15 -3.38 -17.83 -4.34
CA ALA A 15 -3.21 -19.27 -4.27
C ALA A 15 -4.48 -19.99 -3.76
N ILE A 16 -5.15 -19.45 -2.74
CA ILE A 16 -6.41 -19.99 -2.22
C ILE A 16 -7.52 -19.86 -3.27
N LEU A 17 -7.61 -18.72 -3.95
CA LEU A 17 -8.58 -18.49 -5.02
C LEU A 17 -8.46 -19.57 -6.12
N ASN A 18 -7.26 -19.74 -6.68
CA ASN A 18 -7.02 -20.73 -7.72
C ASN A 18 -7.38 -22.15 -7.26
N ARG A 19 -7.07 -22.49 -6.00
CA ARG A 19 -7.39 -23.82 -5.44
C ARG A 19 -8.89 -24.05 -5.27
N VAL A 20 -9.63 -23.00 -4.89
CA VAL A 20 -11.09 -23.05 -4.81
C VAL A 20 -11.71 -23.19 -6.20
N ASP A 21 -11.20 -22.47 -7.20
CA ASP A 21 -11.67 -22.54 -8.58
C ASP A 21 -11.43 -23.95 -9.16
N ASP A 22 -10.23 -24.52 -8.99
CA ASP A 22 -9.93 -25.89 -9.40
C ASP A 22 -10.87 -26.93 -8.75
N LEU A 23 -11.16 -26.76 -7.45
CA LEU A 23 -12.12 -27.60 -6.74
C LEU A 23 -13.53 -27.47 -7.29
N GLN A 24 -13.98 -26.24 -7.59
CA GLN A 24 -15.30 -25.98 -8.16
C GLN A 24 -15.43 -26.66 -9.53
N ASP A 25 -14.42 -26.53 -10.39
CA ASP A 25 -14.42 -27.14 -11.72
C ASP A 25 -14.49 -28.66 -11.65
N VAL A 26 -13.67 -29.28 -10.80
CA VAL A 26 -13.66 -30.75 -10.63
C VAL A 26 -15.00 -31.24 -10.07
N ILE A 27 -15.57 -30.56 -9.08
CA ILE A 27 -16.86 -30.91 -8.50
C ILE A 27 -18.00 -30.73 -9.51
N GLU A 28 -17.95 -29.69 -10.34
CA GLU A 28 -18.96 -29.41 -11.36
C GLU A 28 -18.94 -30.46 -12.48
N ILE A 29 -17.76 -30.89 -12.93
CA ILE A 29 -17.60 -31.99 -13.87
C ILE A 29 -18.21 -33.27 -13.27
N LEU A 30 -17.86 -33.57 -12.02
CA LEU A 30 -18.38 -34.73 -11.31
C LEU A 30 -19.90 -34.69 -11.16
N ARG A 31 -20.46 -33.52 -10.84
CA ARG A 31 -21.90 -33.30 -10.75
C ARG A 31 -22.60 -33.63 -12.07
N LYS A 32 -22.04 -33.18 -13.20
CA LYS A 32 -22.56 -33.47 -14.55
C LYS A 32 -22.50 -34.97 -14.87
N ASP A 33 -21.40 -35.64 -14.53
CA ASP A 33 -21.24 -37.08 -14.75
C ASP A 33 -22.27 -37.90 -13.97
N VAL A 34 -22.56 -37.51 -12.73
CA VAL A 34 -23.57 -38.18 -11.90
C VAL A 34 -24.99 -37.85 -12.37
N ALA A 35 -25.33 -36.57 -12.48
CA ALA A 35 -26.71 -36.12 -12.65
C ALA A 35 -27.22 -36.28 -14.09
N VAL A 36 -26.35 -36.11 -15.09
CA VAL A 36 -26.73 -36.13 -16.52
C VAL A 36 -26.37 -37.45 -17.17
N ARG A 37 -25.18 -37.99 -16.87
CA ARG A 37 -24.65 -39.19 -17.55
C ARG A 37 -24.92 -40.48 -16.77
N GLY A 38 -25.38 -40.40 -15.53
CA GLY A 38 -25.65 -41.56 -14.67
C GLY A 38 -24.39 -42.35 -14.30
N VAL A 39 -23.21 -41.74 -14.42
CA VAL A 39 -21.93 -42.38 -14.13
C VAL A 39 -21.71 -42.39 -12.62
N LYS A 40 -21.41 -43.57 -12.07
CA LYS A 40 -21.06 -43.70 -10.66
C LYS A 40 -19.61 -43.26 -10.43
N PRO A 41 -19.35 -42.25 -9.57
CA PRO A 41 -17.99 -41.83 -9.23
C PRO A 41 -17.21 -42.95 -8.55
N LYS A 42 -15.90 -43.00 -8.79
CA LYS A 42 -15.00 -43.83 -8.00
C LYS A 42 -14.93 -43.26 -6.58
N THR A 43 -15.07 -44.14 -5.58
CA THR A 43 -14.96 -43.77 -4.15
C THR A 43 -13.64 -43.09 -3.83
N SER A 44 -12.53 -43.58 -4.41
CA SER A 44 -11.21 -42.95 -4.28
C SER A 44 -11.17 -41.49 -4.73
N ASN A 45 -11.90 -41.14 -5.80
CA ASN A 45 -11.95 -39.77 -6.32
C ASN A 45 -12.78 -38.87 -5.39
N LEU A 46 -13.89 -39.39 -4.86
CA LEU A 46 -14.73 -38.67 -3.89
C LEU A 46 -13.96 -38.39 -2.60
N GLU A 47 -13.22 -39.37 -2.09
CA GLU A 47 -12.38 -39.21 -0.90
C GLU A 47 -11.27 -38.18 -1.12
N ALA A 48 -10.62 -38.20 -2.30
CA ALA A 48 -9.60 -37.21 -2.65
C ALA A 48 -10.16 -35.78 -2.69
N ILE A 49 -11.30 -35.57 -3.38
CA ILE A 49 -11.96 -34.26 -3.46
C ILE A 49 -12.39 -33.80 -2.07
N LYS A 50 -12.96 -34.68 -1.25
CA LYS A 50 -13.37 -34.35 0.11
C LYS A 50 -12.19 -33.91 0.98
N LYS A 51 -11.09 -34.66 0.94
CA LYS A 51 -9.87 -34.31 1.67
C LYS A 51 -9.29 -32.97 1.21
N GLU A 52 -9.31 -32.72 -0.10
CA GLU A 52 -8.81 -31.46 -0.66
C GLU A 52 -9.68 -30.26 -0.27
N LEU A 53 -10.99 -30.45 -0.20
CA LEU A 53 -11.94 -29.46 0.29
C LEU A 53 -11.71 -29.14 1.78
N GLU A 54 -11.52 -30.16 2.62
CA GLU A 54 -11.19 -30.00 4.04
C GLU A 54 -9.88 -29.23 4.22
N ASN A 55 -8.83 -29.59 3.47
CA ASN A 55 -7.54 -28.88 3.50
C ASN A 55 -7.67 -27.41 3.08
N THR A 56 -8.43 -27.15 2.00
CA THR A 56 -8.65 -25.79 1.49
C THR A 56 -9.45 -24.97 2.50
N GLN A 57 -10.41 -25.58 3.20
CA GLN A 57 -11.16 -24.91 4.26
C GLN A 57 -10.29 -24.55 5.47
N VAL A 58 -9.39 -25.43 5.90
CA VAL A 58 -8.41 -25.12 6.96
C VAL A 58 -7.51 -23.96 6.52
N THR A 59 -6.95 -24.05 5.30
CA THR A 59 -6.08 -23.01 4.74
C THR A 59 -6.77 -21.65 4.67
N LEU A 60 -8.02 -21.60 4.22
CA LEU A 60 -8.83 -20.38 4.18
C LEU A 60 -9.11 -19.81 5.58
N THR A 61 -9.34 -20.68 6.55
CA THR A 61 -9.58 -20.27 7.95
C THR A 61 -8.33 -19.65 8.56
N ASP A 62 -7.18 -20.29 8.37
CA ASP A 62 -5.88 -19.81 8.85
C ASP A 62 -5.52 -18.49 8.17
N PHE A 63 -5.76 -18.36 6.86
CA PHE A 63 -5.53 -17.13 6.12
C PHE A 63 -6.43 -15.98 6.60
N ASN A 64 -7.71 -16.25 6.87
CA ASN A 64 -8.62 -15.26 7.44
C ASN A 64 -8.16 -14.80 8.82
N GLN A 65 -7.68 -15.70 9.67
CA GLN A 65 -7.13 -15.35 10.97
C GLN A 65 -5.86 -14.50 10.83
N PHE A 66 -4.95 -14.90 9.94
CA PHE A 66 -3.74 -14.14 9.64
C PHE A 66 -4.05 -12.70 9.19
N ILE A 67 -5.04 -12.50 8.32
CA ILE A 67 -5.48 -11.15 7.92
C ILE A 67 -6.01 -10.38 9.12
N LYS A 68 -6.86 -10.98 9.95
CA LYS A 68 -7.44 -10.30 11.13
C LYS A 68 -6.36 -9.83 12.09
N ASP A 69 -5.33 -10.62 12.30
CA ASP A 69 -4.24 -10.31 13.23
C ASP A 69 -3.31 -9.21 12.68
N ASN A 70 -3.01 -9.25 11.38
CA ASN A 70 -2.06 -8.31 10.77
C ASN A 70 -2.71 -6.99 10.33
N LYS A 71 -4.02 -6.96 10.06
CA LYS A 71 -4.72 -5.77 9.54
C LYS A 71 -4.59 -4.54 10.45
N PRO A 72 -4.75 -4.62 11.79
CA PRO A 72 -4.58 -3.47 12.68
C PRO A 72 -3.15 -2.92 12.65
N GLU A 73 -2.15 -3.80 12.69
CA GLU A 73 -0.74 -3.40 12.67
C GLU A 73 -0.36 -2.72 11.35
N LEU A 74 -0.81 -3.29 10.21
CA LEU A 74 -0.59 -2.68 8.89
C LEU A 74 -1.23 -1.29 8.79
N LYS A 75 -2.49 -1.16 9.22
CA LYS A 75 -3.18 0.14 9.23
C LYS A 75 -2.45 1.18 10.07
N SER A 76 -2.08 0.82 11.29
CA SER A 76 -1.35 1.72 12.18
C SER A 76 -0.02 2.20 11.55
N LYS A 77 0.71 1.30 10.89
CA LYS A 77 1.96 1.66 10.22
C LYS A 77 1.75 2.53 8.99
N TRP A 78 0.70 2.28 8.19
CA TRP A 78 0.37 3.15 7.06
C TRP A 78 -0.06 4.53 7.51
N GLU A 79 -0.89 4.61 8.55
CA GLU A 79 -1.30 5.89 9.16
C GLU A 79 -0.08 6.70 9.62
N ALA A 80 0.87 6.06 10.32
CA ALA A 80 2.11 6.72 10.73
C ALA A 80 2.95 7.23 9.53
N GLN A 81 3.02 6.45 8.45
CA GLN A 81 3.72 6.89 7.22
C GLN A 81 3.01 8.06 6.54
N LEU A 82 1.67 8.03 6.47
CA LEU A 82 0.89 9.11 5.89
C LEU A 82 1.05 10.41 6.68
N VAL A 83 1.01 10.35 8.02
CA VAL A 83 1.29 11.50 8.88
C VAL A 83 2.70 12.04 8.61
N SER A 84 3.71 11.18 8.57
CA SER A 84 5.07 11.61 8.26
C SER A 84 5.20 12.26 6.88
N ILE A 85 4.46 11.80 5.88
CA ILE A 85 4.45 12.40 4.53
C ILE A 85 3.77 13.77 4.58
N CYS A 86 2.65 13.91 5.28
CA CYS A 86 1.98 15.20 5.47
C CYS A 86 2.90 16.22 6.15
N ASP A 87 3.60 15.81 7.22
CA ASP A 87 4.54 16.67 7.95
C ASP A 87 5.68 17.13 7.03
N GLN A 88 6.21 16.22 6.20
CA GLN A 88 7.25 16.54 5.22
C GLN A 88 6.76 17.52 4.16
N GLN A 89 5.53 17.36 3.67
CA GLN A 89 4.92 18.29 2.70
C GLN A 89 4.73 19.67 3.32
N GLN A 90 4.21 19.74 4.55
CA GLN A 90 4.06 21.01 5.26
C GLN A 90 5.40 21.70 5.50
N MET A 91 6.43 20.93 5.88
CA MET A 91 7.78 21.46 6.06
C MET A 91 8.34 22.05 4.76
N LEU A 92 8.12 21.39 3.61
CA LEU A 92 8.54 21.93 2.31
C LEU A 92 7.84 23.26 1.99
N SER A 93 6.53 23.36 2.18
CA SER A 93 5.81 24.63 1.96
C SER A 93 6.33 25.76 2.84
N LEU A 94 6.62 25.48 4.12
CA LEU A 94 7.23 26.46 5.01
C LEU A 94 8.63 26.91 4.55
N GLN A 95 9.41 26.02 3.92
CA GLN A 95 10.70 26.40 3.34
C GLN A 95 10.53 27.24 2.07
N GLU A 96 9.53 26.96 1.24
CA GLU A 96 9.21 27.77 0.07
C GLU A 96 8.83 29.19 0.47
N ASP A 97 7.96 29.35 1.47
CA ASP A 97 7.59 30.64 2.03
C ASP A 97 8.81 31.39 2.59
N LEU A 98 9.64 30.69 3.37
CA LEU A 98 10.87 31.27 3.92
C LEU A 98 11.83 31.76 2.83
N ILE A 99 11.96 31.02 1.73
CA ILE A 99 12.81 31.43 0.60
C ILE A 99 12.30 32.73 -0.03
N MET A 100 10.99 32.86 -0.22
CA MET A 100 10.39 34.08 -0.78
C MET A 100 10.65 35.30 0.13
N ASP A 101 10.49 35.13 1.44
CA ASP A 101 10.76 36.18 2.42
C ASP A 101 12.24 36.59 2.39
N LEU A 102 13.16 35.62 2.41
CA LEU A 102 14.59 35.89 2.37
C LEU A 102 15.05 36.55 1.07
N GLN A 103 14.44 36.20 -0.06
CA GLN A 103 14.70 36.87 -1.34
C GLN A 103 14.27 38.34 -1.30
N SER A 104 13.09 38.63 -0.78
CA SER A 104 12.58 39.99 -0.60
C SER A 104 13.48 40.81 0.32
N ASP A 105 13.89 40.23 1.45
CA ASP A 105 14.76 40.92 2.40
C ASP A 105 16.17 41.16 1.86
N LEU A 106 16.69 40.26 1.03
CA LEU A 106 17.98 40.45 0.36
C LEU A 106 17.94 41.60 -0.65
N GLU A 107 16.87 41.71 -1.45
CA GLU A 107 16.71 42.84 -2.38
C GLU A 107 16.61 44.17 -1.62
N LYS A 108 15.85 44.25 -0.52
CA LYS A 108 15.80 45.46 0.32
C LYS A 108 17.17 45.82 0.90
N CYS A 109 17.96 44.82 1.33
CA CYS A 109 19.33 45.05 1.81
C CYS A 109 20.20 45.68 0.72
N LYS A 110 20.08 45.18 -0.51
CA LYS A 110 20.81 45.68 -1.67
C LYS A 110 20.39 47.11 -2.03
N GLU A 111 19.09 47.40 -2.11
CA GLU A 111 18.58 48.76 -2.35
C GLU A 111 19.09 49.74 -1.28
N THR A 112 19.08 49.33 0.00
CA THR A 112 19.59 50.15 1.10
C THR A 112 21.09 50.41 0.96
N LEU A 113 21.87 49.40 0.56
CA LEU A 113 23.30 49.54 0.31
C LEU A 113 23.58 50.52 -0.84
N ASP A 114 22.83 50.42 -1.94
CA ASP A 114 22.97 51.33 -3.09
C ASP A 114 22.70 52.79 -2.68
N LEU A 115 21.69 53.02 -1.83
CA LEU A 115 21.41 54.35 -1.26
C LEU A 115 22.56 54.87 -0.39
N VAL A 116 23.17 54.01 0.43
CA VAL A 116 24.34 54.36 1.25
C VAL A 116 25.53 54.75 0.37
N ILE A 117 25.79 54.00 -0.69
CA ILE A 117 26.87 54.29 -1.65
C ILE A 117 26.62 55.66 -2.30
N LEU A 118 25.42 55.90 -2.82
CA LEU A 118 25.05 57.18 -3.45
C LEU A 118 25.25 58.36 -2.48
N CYS A 119 24.77 58.22 -1.24
CA CYS A 119 24.94 59.26 -0.22
C CYS A 119 26.42 59.52 0.14
N SER A 120 27.26 58.48 0.12
CA SER A 120 28.70 58.59 0.37
C SER A 120 29.40 59.34 -0.77
N GLU A 121 29.07 59.01 -2.01
CA GLU A 121 29.62 59.68 -3.19
C GLU A 121 29.25 61.17 -3.22
N GLU A 122 28.00 61.53 -2.95
CA GLU A 122 27.56 62.93 -2.92
C GLU A 122 28.24 63.76 -1.82
N ARG A 123 28.55 63.13 -0.67
CA ARG A 123 29.32 63.80 0.40
C ARG A 123 30.78 64.02 0.03
N SER A 124 31.37 63.16 -0.79
CA SER A 124 32.77 63.31 -1.23
C SER A 124 32.97 64.43 -2.26
N LYS A 125 31.88 64.91 -2.88
CA LYS A 125 31.88 65.99 -3.88
C LYS A 125 31.71 67.40 -3.30
N ASN A 126 31.28 67.51 -2.04
CA ASN A 126 31.16 68.78 -1.29
C ASN A 126 32.36 68.97 -0.35
#